data_AF-A0A4R7W6L9-F1
#
_entry.id   AF-A0A4R7W6L9-F1
#
_cell.length_a   1.000
_cell.length_b   1.000
_cell.length_c   1.000
_cell.angle_alpha   90.00
_cell.angle_beta   90.00
_cell.angle_gamma   90.00
#
_symmetry.space_group_name_H-M   'P 1'
#
loop_
_entity.id
_entity.type
_entity.pdbx_description
1 polymer ?
#
loop_
_entity_poly.entity_id
_entity_poly.type
_entity_poly.pdbx_seq_one_letter_code
_entity_poly.pdbx_strand_id
1 'polypeptide(L)'
;MRRWASGDERTLGVFLGVGVLTMAFLRLDKLRGAFGVVPEAPLVLTVVITALAWWSLLPRSFVWLDPAVLTWRDYGGINRVAIVAGRLVGGWLGRLLALGYVLAVLSALVRAPVATTVAGVAVLVGAGFLALAVVRRPRAEPWHEALAVLTLAVVGLTRPGPVVSFVLAGVLAVAGLVLFRPGTPPVADATRQTLVDGWRDRVLRVSGVQFLDLALLLPAARPVRPRPLTSGLRLAWQGVLGRARHAPTAALLGLTAAAVHRMLPALPDVVVFTVLGYLALVPLGAGLGELWRSPGRRRWVGSTDTALRWHHFLVTTTVAAAWGLPVWLLSGSAPAVLLTVPVLSACAVRTMTRKPPTYDNLVPVDTPFGAVPTRLILQTTRGPDAGVLAVLLVSALPVWGAALVVVAVVVLAVFR
;
A
#
# COMPACT_ATOMS: atom_id res chain seq x y z
N MET A 1 22.89 -1.96 -29.62
CA MET A 1 21.66 -2.03 -30.46
C MET A 1 21.17 -3.45 -30.73
N ARG A 2 22.02 -4.44 -31.08
CA ARG A 2 21.57 -5.84 -31.35
C ARG A 2 20.78 -6.54 -30.23
N ARG A 3 21.06 -6.28 -28.94
CA ARG A 3 20.25 -6.81 -27.81
C ARG A 3 18.85 -6.20 -27.68
N TRP A 4 18.62 -5.02 -28.25
CA TRP A 4 17.31 -4.36 -28.20
C TRP A 4 16.38 -4.82 -29.33
N ALA A 5 16.95 -5.39 -30.39
CA ALA A 5 16.22 -5.93 -31.53
C ALA A 5 15.92 -7.44 -31.41
N SER A 6 16.32 -8.09 -30.30
CA SER A 6 16.20 -9.55 -30.15
C SER A 6 14.77 -10.03 -29.84
N GLY A 7 13.80 -9.13 -29.72
CA GLY A 7 12.40 -9.49 -29.44
C GLY A 7 12.15 -10.15 -28.07
N ASP A 8 13.13 -10.15 -27.17
CA ASP A 8 12.98 -10.73 -25.83
C ASP A 8 11.92 -9.97 -25.04
N GLU A 9 11.07 -10.70 -24.32
CA GLU A 9 9.91 -10.20 -23.56
C GLU A 9 10.28 -9.04 -22.63
N ARG A 10 11.50 -9.07 -22.08
CA ARG A 10 12.02 -8.00 -21.20
C ARG A 10 12.20 -6.69 -21.95
N THR A 11 12.74 -6.74 -23.16
CA THR A 11 12.99 -5.54 -23.97
C THR A 11 11.67 -4.94 -24.43
N LEU A 12 10.72 -5.79 -24.85
CA LEU A 12 9.38 -5.36 -25.22
C LEU A 12 8.63 -4.76 -24.02
N GLY A 13 8.72 -5.38 -22.85
CA GLY A 13 8.14 -4.85 -21.61
C GLY A 13 8.73 -3.51 -21.19
N VAL A 14 10.05 -3.31 -21.34
CA VAL A 14 10.69 -2.01 -21.08
C VAL A 14 10.21 -0.96 -22.09
N PHE A 15 10.16 -1.29 -23.38
CA PHE A 15 9.71 -0.35 -24.41
C PHE A 15 8.26 0.06 -24.21
N LEU A 16 7.37 -0.91 -23.93
CA LEU A 16 5.96 -0.66 -23.64
C LEU A 16 5.80 0.15 -22.35
N GLY A 17 6.57 -0.17 -21.31
CA GLY A 17 6.61 0.60 -20.07
C GLY A 17 7.01 2.05 -20.29
N VAL A 18 8.10 2.30 -21.03
CA VAL A 18 8.55 3.66 -21.37
C VAL A 18 7.49 4.38 -22.20
N GLY A 19 6.91 3.74 -23.22
CA GLY A 19 5.85 4.34 -24.03
C GLY A 19 4.62 4.75 -23.21
N VAL A 20 4.16 3.88 -22.30
CA VAL A 20 3.04 4.19 -21.37
C VAL A 20 3.39 5.36 -20.45
N LEU A 21 4.61 5.41 -19.93
CA LEU A 21 5.06 6.53 -19.09
C LEU A 21 5.09 7.84 -19.88
N THR A 22 5.69 7.86 -21.07
CA THR A 22 5.74 9.08 -21.90
C THR A 22 4.34 9.56 -22.30
N MET A 23 3.38 8.66 -22.49
CA MET A 23 1.98 9.02 -22.81
C MET A 23 1.31 9.91 -21.76
N ALA A 24 1.73 9.85 -20.49
CA ALA A 24 1.21 10.75 -19.45
C ALA A 24 1.54 12.22 -19.76
N PHE A 25 2.76 12.50 -20.25
CA PHE A 25 3.20 13.84 -20.64
C PHE A 25 2.56 14.31 -21.95
N LEU A 26 2.26 13.40 -22.87
CA LEU A 26 1.60 13.72 -24.13
C LEU A 26 0.10 14.04 -23.97
N ARG A 27 -0.51 13.63 -22.84
CA ARG A 27 -1.96 13.78 -22.59
C ARG A 27 -2.29 14.74 -21.45
N LEU A 28 -1.36 15.61 -21.06
CA LEU A 28 -1.53 16.51 -19.91
C LEU A 28 -2.79 17.39 -20.01
N ASP A 29 -3.18 17.86 -21.20
CA ASP A 29 -4.40 18.66 -21.37
C ASP A 29 -5.67 17.85 -21.06
N LYS A 30 -5.74 16.60 -21.53
CA LYS A 30 -6.85 15.69 -21.24
C LYS A 30 -6.91 15.35 -19.75
N LEU A 31 -5.75 15.09 -19.13
CA LEU A 31 -5.67 14.79 -17.71
C LEU A 31 -6.07 16.00 -16.85
N ARG A 32 -5.67 17.23 -17.23
CA ARG A 32 -6.09 18.46 -16.55
C ARG A 32 -7.60 18.63 -16.58
N GLY A 33 -8.23 18.44 -17.75
CA GLY A 33 -9.69 18.50 -17.89
C GLY A 33 -10.41 17.44 -17.06
N ALA A 34 -9.86 16.23 -16.98
CA ALA A 34 -10.48 15.12 -16.26
C ALA A 34 -10.39 15.25 -14.73
N PHE A 35 -9.28 15.79 -14.20
CA PHE A 35 -9.03 15.79 -12.75
C PHE A 35 -9.27 17.12 -12.04
N GLY A 36 -9.40 18.24 -12.77
CA GLY A 36 -9.61 19.57 -12.20
C GLY A 36 -8.47 19.95 -11.27
N VAL A 37 -7.45 20.64 -11.78
CA VAL A 37 -6.15 20.74 -11.09
C VAL A 37 -5.97 22.08 -10.38
N VAL A 38 -5.53 22.06 -9.12
CA VAL A 38 -5.27 23.27 -8.30
C VAL A 38 -3.78 23.66 -8.38
N PRO A 39 -3.40 24.95 -8.61
CA PRO A 39 -2.01 25.39 -8.76
C PRO A 39 -1.05 25.08 -7.59
N GLU A 40 -1.56 25.14 -6.35
CA GLU A 40 -0.77 24.95 -5.12
C GLU A 40 -0.58 23.48 -4.71
N ALA A 41 -1.14 22.57 -5.50
CA ALA A 41 -1.23 21.15 -5.24
C ALA A 41 0.12 20.37 -5.16
N PRO A 42 1.14 20.62 -6.02
CA PRO A 42 2.18 19.61 -6.28
C PRO A 42 3.09 19.35 -5.07
N LEU A 43 3.36 20.34 -4.22
CA LEU A 43 4.18 20.14 -3.01
C LEU A 43 3.49 19.23 -1.99
N VAL A 44 2.17 19.34 -1.84
CA VAL A 44 1.39 18.54 -0.88
C VAL A 44 1.50 17.04 -1.22
N LEU A 45 1.18 16.64 -2.45
CA LEU A 45 1.34 15.23 -2.85
C LEU A 45 2.78 14.81 -2.80
N THR A 46 3.71 15.66 -3.23
CA THR A 46 5.11 15.26 -3.29
C THR A 46 5.62 14.90 -1.90
N VAL A 47 5.32 15.71 -0.89
CA VAL A 47 5.69 15.43 0.50
C VAL A 47 5.01 14.16 1.00
N VAL A 48 3.70 13.98 0.74
CA VAL A 48 2.93 12.81 1.22
C VAL A 48 3.35 11.51 0.52
N ILE A 49 3.55 11.53 -0.80
CA ILE A 49 4.05 10.37 -1.56
C ILE A 49 5.52 10.09 -1.19
N THR A 50 6.33 11.11 -0.92
CA THR A 50 7.70 10.92 -0.40
C THR A 50 7.67 10.22 0.96
N ALA A 51 6.75 10.61 1.85
CA ALA A 51 6.52 9.92 3.11
C ALA A 51 6.09 8.45 2.89
N LEU A 52 5.17 8.17 1.95
CA LEU A 52 4.79 6.80 1.59
C LEU A 52 5.96 5.97 1.05
N ALA A 53 6.82 6.55 0.22
CA ALA A 53 7.98 5.83 -0.30
C ALA A 53 9.03 5.58 0.78
N TRP A 54 9.27 6.54 1.67
CA TRP A 54 10.10 6.32 2.84
C TRP A 54 9.51 5.19 3.69
N TRP A 55 8.21 5.23 4.00
CA TRP A 55 7.53 4.15 4.71
C TRP A 55 7.74 2.79 4.05
N SER A 56 7.69 2.71 2.72
CA SER A 56 7.89 1.47 1.97
C SER A 56 9.32 0.89 2.06
N LEU A 57 10.31 1.68 2.50
CA LEU A 57 11.69 1.23 2.74
C LEU A 57 11.90 0.72 4.17
N LEU A 58 11.13 1.20 5.15
CA LEU A 58 11.27 0.85 6.57
C LEU A 58 11.10 -0.66 6.90
N PRO A 59 10.26 -1.44 6.17
CA PRO A 59 10.21 -2.89 6.34
C PRO A 59 11.51 -3.62 6.03
N ARG A 60 12.49 -2.95 5.40
CA ARG A 60 13.81 -3.52 5.08
C ARG A 60 13.73 -4.81 4.25
N SER A 61 12.81 -4.86 3.29
CA SER A 61 12.53 -6.04 2.46
C SER A 61 13.69 -6.50 1.55
N PHE A 62 14.80 -5.77 1.54
CA PHE A 62 16.06 -6.13 0.86
C PHE A 62 16.98 -7.03 1.72
N VAL A 63 16.72 -7.13 3.03
CA VAL A 63 17.47 -7.97 3.99
C VAL A 63 16.94 -9.40 3.92
N TRP A 64 17.50 -10.21 3.03
CA TRP A 64 17.18 -11.63 2.92
C TRP A 64 18.30 -12.39 2.20
N LEU A 65 18.51 -13.64 2.55
CA LEU A 65 19.38 -14.56 1.81
C LEU A 65 18.76 -15.96 1.83
N ASP A 66 18.96 -16.69 0.74
CA ASP A 66 18.46 -18.05 0.61
C ASP A 66 19.14 -18.97 1.65
N PRO A 67 18.37 -19.76 2.42
CA PRO A 67 18.94 -20.72 3.36
C PRO A 67 20.01 -21.62 2.73
N ALA A 68 19.83 -22.08 1.49
CA ALA A 68 20.83 -22.91 0.81
C ALA A 68 22.13 -22.14 0.57
N VAL A 69 22.05 -20.85 0.22
CA VAL A 69 23.23 -19.98 0.08
C VAL A 69 23.95 -19.80 1.41
N LEU A 70 23.19 -19.60 2.50
CA LEU A 70 23.72 -19.46 3.85
C LEU A 70 24.33 -20.77 4.41
N THR A 71 24.02 -21.92 3.82
CA THR A 71 24.47 -23.23 4.33
C THR A 71 25.67 -23.75 3.54
N TRP A 72 25.65 -23.60 2.21
CA TRP A 72 26.64 -24.19 1.32
C TRP A 72 27.65 -23.19 0.74
N ARG A 73 27.26 -21.91 0.59
CA ARG A 73 28.08 -20.91 -0.12
C ARG A 73 28.77 -19.89 0.79
N ASP A 74 28.50 -19.91 2.09
CA ASP A 74 29.29 -19.17 3.07
C ASP A 74 30.78 -19.56 3.01
N TYR A 75 31.06 -20.83 2.76
CA TYR A 75 32.40 -21.36 2.59
C TYR A 75 33.04 -21.02 1.22
N GLY A 76 32.25 -20.48 0.28
CA GLY A 76 32.67 -20.18 -1.09
C GLY A 76 33.00 -18.71 -1.37
N GLY A 77 33.17 -17.87 -0.33
CA GLY A 77 33.60 -16.47 -0.50
C GLY A 77 32.52 -15.48 -0.95
N ILE A 78 31.24 -15.77 -0.76
CA ILE A 78 30.17 -14.83 -1.13
C ILE A 78 30.20 -13.57 -0.24
N ASN A 79 30.39 -12.41 -0.88
CA ASN A 79 30.29 -11.13 -0.20
C ASN A 79 28.81 -10.74 0.06
N ARG A 80 28.28 -11.25 1.17
CA ARG A 80 26.91 -10.98 1.65
C ARG A 80 26.62 -9.47 1.75
N VAL A 81 27.60 -8.71 2.21
CA VAL A 81 27.48 -7.26 2.42
C VAL A 81 27.22 -6.55 1.09
N ALA A 82 27.99 -6.88 0.05
CA ALA A 82 27.82 -6.30 -1.28
C ALA A 82 26.43 -6.61 -1.87
N ILE A 83 25.91 -7.84 -1.68
CA ILE A 83 24.59 -8.24 -2.18
C ILE A 83 23.47 -7.46 -1.48
N VAL A 84 23.49 -7.40 -0.14
CA VAL A 84 22.47 -6.69 0.64
C VAL A 84 22.53 -5.18 0.38
N ALA A 85 23.73 -4.61 0.33
CA ALA A 85 23.95 -3.20 0.00
C ALA A 85 23.47 -2.87 -1.42
N GLY A 86 23.79 -3.70 -2.41
CA GLY A 86 23.35 -3.51 -3.80
C GLY A 86 21.82 -3.52 -3.92
N ARG A 87 21.13 -4.41 -3.21
CA ARG A 87 19.65 -4.44 -3.17
C ARG A 87 19.05 -3.24 -2.45
N LEU A 88 19.66 -2.79 -1.35
CA LEU A 88 19.26 -1.58 -0.66
C LEU A 88 19.37 -0.37 -1.60
N VAL A 89 20.53 -0.16 -2.21
CA VAL A 89 20.78 0.98 -3.11
C VAL A 89 19.89 0.90 -4.35
N GLY A 90 19.77 -0.28 -4.97
CA GLY A 90 18.90 -0.46 -6.13
C GLY A 90 17.42 -0.21 -5.81
N GLY A 91 16.93 -0.71 -4.67
CA GLY A 91 15.56 -0.46 -4.22
C GLY A 91 15.31 0.99 -3.82
N TRP A 92 16.29 1.65 -3.22
CA TRP A 92 16.24 3.08 -2.88
C TRP A 92 16.21 3.95 -4.14
N LEU A 93 17.15 3.73 -5.06
CA LEU A 93 17.26 4.49 -6.31
C LEU A 93 16.01 4.30 -7.17
N GLY A 94 15.51 3.06 -7.30
CA GLY A 94 14.30 2.77 -8.05
C GLY A 94 13.07 3.53 -7.51
N ARG A 95 12.94 3.66 -6.18
CA ARG A 95 11.87 4.46 -5.57
C ARG A 95 12.06 5.95 -5.80
N LEU A 96 13.29 6.48 -5.65
CA LEU A 96 13.57 7.88 -5.94
C LEU A 96 13.28 8.25 -7.39
N LEU A 97 13.64 7.40 -8.33
CA LEU A 97 13.34 7.61 -9.75
C LEU A 97 11.83 7.56 -10.02
N ALA A 98 11.11 6.57 -9.46
CA ALA A 98 9.66 6.49 -9.59
C ALA A 98 8.96 7.73 -9.00
N LEU A 99 9.42 8.21 -7.85
CA LEU A 99 8.88 9.43 -7.22
C LEU A 99 9.24 10.69 -7.99
N GLY A 100 10.48 10.80 -8.48
CA GLY A 100 10.90 11.92 -9.32
C GLY A 100 10.06 12.00 -10.59
N TYR A 101 9.72 10.85 -11.17
CA TYR A 101 8.79 10.76 -12.29
C TYR A 101 7.37 11.23 -11.91
N VAL A 102 6.82 10.75 -10.79
CA VAL A 102 5.49 11.18 -10.32
C VAL A 102 5.46 12.69 -10.05
N LEU A 103 6.47 13.23 -9.37
CA LEU A 103 6.64 14.66 -9.16
C LEU A 103 6.70 15.41 -10.49
N ALA A 104 7.49 14.94 -11.46
CA ALA A 104 7.58 15.58 -12.77
C ALA A 104 6.23 15.61 -13.51
N VAL A 105 5.48 14.50 -13.49
CA VAL A 105 4.13 14.43 -14.07
C VAL A 105 3.18 15.40 -13.36
N LEU A 106 3.17 15.44 -12.03
CA LEU A 106 2.30 16.32 -11.26
C LEU A 106 2.65 17.81 -11.45
N SER A 107 3.94 18.14 -11.43
CA SER A 107 4.42 19.49 -11.73
C SER A 107 4.01 19.93 -13.13
N ALA A 108 4.16 19.06 -14.14
CA ALA A 108 3.74 19.35 -15.50
C ALA A 108 2.21 19.46 -15.63
N LEU A 109 1.46 18.61 -14.92
CA LEU A 109 0.01 18.62 -14.89
C LEU A 109 -0.53 19.94 -14.33
N VAL A 110 0.07 20.44 -13.25
CA VAL A 110 -0.36 21.67 -12.56
C VAL A 110 0.26 22.93 -13.19
N ARG A 111 1.22 22.79 -14.11
CA ARG A 111 2.08 23.89 -14.59
C ARG A 111 2.78 24.59 -13.42
N ALA A 112 3.31 23.79 -12.51
CA ALA A 112 3.94 24.26 -11.29
C ALA A 112 5.10 25.22 -11.59
N PRO A 113 5.26 26.32 -10.82
CA PRO A 113 6.44 27.17 -10.91
C PRO A 113 7.74 26.36 -10.76
N VAL A 114 8.82 26.81 -11.41
CA VAL A 114 10.13 26.15 -11.32
C VAL A 114 10.59 26.06 -9.86
N ALA A 115 10.42 27.13 -9.07
CA ALA A 115 10.78 27.15 -7.65
C ALA A 115 10.06 26.05 -6.85
N THR A 116 8.76 25.85 -7.10
CA THR A 116 7.94 24.80 -6.47
C THR A 116 8.43 23.40 -6.84
N THR A 117 8.75 23.19 -8.13
CA THR A 117 9.26 21.91 -8.62
C THR A 117 10.63 21.60 -8.02
N VAL A 118 11.55 22.57 -8.02
CA VAL A 118 12.89 22.41 -7.43
C VAL A 118 12.80 22.16 -5.92
N ALA A 119 11.90 22.85 -5.21
CA ALA A 119 11.65 22.60 -3.79
C ALA A 119 11.13 21.17 -3.55
N GLY A 120 10.21 20.68 -4.39
CA GLY A 120 9.74 19.30 -4.35
C GLY A 120 10.86 18.28 -4.57
N VAL A 121 11.76 18.54 -5.54
CA VAL A 121 12.95 17.70 -5.78
C VAL A 121 13.88 17.73 -4.58
N ALA A 122 14.12 18.89 -3.98
CA ALA A 122 14.96 19.03 -2.80
C ALA A 122 14.41 18.21 -1.63
N VAL A 123 13.10 18.29 -1.37
CA VAL A 123 12.44 17.47 -0.32
C VAL A 123 12.58 15.99 -0.63
N LEU A 124 12.34 15.57 -1.87
CA LEU A 124 12.46 14.18 -2.30
C LEU A 124 13.88 13.63 -2.06
N VAL A 125 14.91 14.39 -2.44
CA VAL A 125 16.31 14.02 -2.26
C VAL A 125 16.68 14.01 -0.77
N GLY A 126 16.28 15.04 -0.01
CA GLY A 126 16.54 15.15 1.43
C GLY A 126 15.91 14.01 2.23
N ALA A 127 14.61 13.76 2.05
CA ALA A 127 13.93 12.62 2.67
C ALA A 127 14.45 11.28 2.15
N GLY A 128 14.81 11.18 0.87
CA GLY A 128 15.45 10.01 0.30
C GLY A 128 16.77 9.67 0.97
N PHE A 129 17.60 10.68 1.21
CA PHE A 129 18.88 10.53 1.89
C PHE A 129 18.71 10.15 3.37
N LEU A 130 17.78 10.80 4.08
CA LEU A 130 17.43 10.44 5.45
C LEU A 130 16.89 9.00 5.52
N ALA A 131 16.01 8.60 4.62
CA ALA A 131 15.47 7.26 4.53
C ALA A 131 16.59 6.22 4.35
N LEU A 132 17.55 6.49 3.46
CA LEU A 132 18.72 5.64 3.26
C LEU A 132 19.54 5.54 4.56
N ALA A 133 19.85 6.66 5.21
CA ALA A 133 20.63 6.68 6.45
C ALA A 133 19.95 5.87 7.59
N VAL A 134 18.63 5.99 7.73
CA VAL A 134 17.83 5.26 8.75
C VAL A 134 17.79 3.76 8.43
N VAL A 135 17.50 3.41 7.18
CA VAL A 135 17.25 2.02 6.75
C VAL A 135 18.53 1.17 6.74
N ARG A 136 19.71 1.82 6.67
CA ARG A 136 21.02 1.19 6.87
C ARG A 136 21.25 0.65 8.28
N ARG A 137 20.45 1.06 9.26
CA ARG A 137 20.60 0.65 10.67
C ARG A 137 19.65 -0.51 11.03
N PRO A 138 20.03 -1.37 12.00
CA PRO A 138 19.13 -2.35 12.58
C PRO A 138 17.88 -1.66 13.13
N ARG A 139 16.74 -2.33 13.04
CA ARG A 139 15.48 -1.76 13.50
C ARG A 139 15.37 -1.91 15.02
N ALA A 140 15.55 -0.83 15.76
CA ALA A 140 15.34 -0.82 17.21
C ALA A 140 13.85 -0.74 17.54
N GLU A 141 13.17 0.32 17.10
CA GLU A 141 11.73 0.51 17.37
C GLU A 141 10.95 1.03 16.15
N PRO A 142 9.84 0.38 15.77
CA PRO A 142 9.09 0.74 14.56
C PRO A 142 8.31 2.05 14.68
N TRP A 143 7.97 2.49 15.89
CA TRP A 143 7.08 3.64 16.12
C TRP A 143 7.76 4.98 15.93
N HIS A 144 9.03 5.11 16.31
CA HIS A 144 9.80 6.34 16.07
C HIS A 144 9.96 6.63 14.58
N GLU A 145 10.31 5.60 13.79
CA GLU A 145 10.38 5.72 12.32
C GLU A 145 9.01 6.06 11.73
N ALA A 146 7.92 5.47 12.26
CA ALA A 146 6.56 5.76 11.82
C ALA A 146 6.15 7.20 12.12
N LEU A 147 6.46 7.70 13.31
CA LEU A 147 6.13 9.06 13.73
C LEU A 147 6.84 10.08 12.85
N ALA A 148 8.13 9.91 12.57
CA ALA A 148 8.88 10.80 11.68
C ALA A 148 8.24 10.88 10.28
N VAL A 149 7.83 9.74 9.72
CA VAL A 149 7.18 9.69 8.39
C VAL A 149 5.78 10.31 8.41
N LEU A 150 5.01 10.07 9.48
CA LEU A 150 3.69 10.69 9.65
C LEU A 150 3.79 12.20 9.83
N THR A 151 4.75 12.68 10.62
CA THR A 151 5.03 14.12 10.78
C THR A 151 5.36 14.76 9.44
N LEU A 152 6.21 14.11 8.62
CA LEU A 152 6.51 14.60 7.27
C LEU A 152 5.23 14.71 6.41
N ALA A 153 4.37 13.69 6.42
CA ALA A 153 3.11 13.73 5.68
C ALA A 153 2.15 14.83 6.18
N VAL A 154 2.05 15.04 7.50
CA VAL A 154 1.24 16.11 8.10
C VAL A 154 1.77 17.49 7.71
N VAL A 155 3.09 17.70 7.73
CA VAL A 155 3.72 18.95 7.22
C VAL A 155 3.39 19.15 5.75
N GLY A 156 3.34 18.09 4.94
CA GLY A 156 2.87 18.18 3.55
C GLY A 156 1.46 18.77 3.43
N LEU A 157 0.55 18.41 4.34
CA LEU A 157 -0.84 18.89 4.33
C LEU A 157 -0.99 20.36 4.73
N THR A 158 0.01 21.02 5.30
CA THR A 158 -0.06 22.45 5.64
C THR A 158 0.17 23.37 4.43
N ARG A 159 0.40 22.79 3.23
CA ARG A 159 0.71 23.52 1.99
C ARG A 159 1.97 24.39 2.15
N PRO A 160 3.12 23.79 2.48
CA PRO A 160 4.34 24.55 2.69
C PRO A 160 4.71 25.28 1.39
N GLY A 161 4.97 26.58 1.48
CA GLY A 161 5.55 27.33 0.37
C GLY A 161 6.95 26.80 0.00
N PRO A 162 7.52 27.26 -1.13
CA PRO A 162 8.84 26.80 -1.59
C PRO A 162 9.94 26.98 -0.54
N VAL A 163 9.95 28.12 0.16
CA VAL A 163 10.95 28.42 1.21
C VAL A 163 10.90 27.40 2.35
N VAL A 164 9.70 27.14 2.89
CA VAL A 164 9.50 26.15 3.95
C VAL A 164 9.91 24.75 3.48
N SER A 165 9.62 24.43 2.22
CA SER A 165 10.01 23.15 1.61
C SER A 165 11.53 23.01 1.46
N PHE A 166 12.25 24.08 1.12
CA PHE A 166 13.72 24.06 1.10
C PHE A 166 14.32 23.92 2.50
N VAL A 167 13.78 24.62 3.49
CA VAL A 167 14.21 24.47 4.90
C VAL A 167 13.98 23.03 5.35
N LEU A 168 12.80 22.46 5.08
CA LEU A 168 12.49 21.06 5.36
C LEU A 168 13.47 20.11 4.67
N ALA A 169 13.75 20.30 3.39
CA ALA A 169 14.73 19.52 2.64
C ALA A 169 16.12 19.58 3.28
N GLY A 170 16.57 20.77 3.67
CA GLY A 170 17.85 20.98 4.37
C GLY A 170 17.90 20.26 5.71
N VAL A 171 16.86 20.38 6.53
CA VAL A 171 16.74 19.67 7.83
C VAL A 171 16.80 18.16 7.62
N LEU A 172 16.06 17.62 6.65
CA LEU A 172 16.06 16.18 6.34
C LEU A 172 17.45 15.72 5.84
N ALA A 173 18.10 16.50 4.98
CA ALA A 173 19.42 16.19 4.48
C ALA A 173 20.49 16.20 5.58
N VAL A 174 20.48 17.22 6.45
CA VAL A 174 21.39 17.33 7.61
C VAL A 174 21.14 16.19 8.59
N ALA A 175 19.88 15.89 8.93
CA ALA A 175 19.55 14.74 9.77
C ALA A 175 20.04 13.43 9.14
N GLY A 176 19.87 13.29 7.81
CA GLY A 176 20.40 12.17 7.06
C GLY A 176 21.92 12.07 7.19
N LEU A 177 22.64 13.19 7.09
CA LEU A 177 24.10 13.26 7.16
C LEU A 177 24.61 12.87 8.55
N VAL A 178 24.00 13.42 9.60
CA VAL A 178 24.31 13.09 11.00
C VAL A 178 24.07 11.59 11.27
N LEU A 179 23.04 11.01 10.65
CA LEU A 179 22.74 9.60 10.81
C LEU A 179 23.56 8.68 9.89
N PHE A 180 24.13 9.21 8.81
CA PHE A 180 24.86 8.44 7.83
C PHE A 180 26.27 8.15 8.33
N ARG A 181 26.54 6.89 8.70
CA ARG A 181 27.90 6.43 8.98
C ARG A 181 28.53 5.90 7.69
N PRO A 182 29.68 6.44 7.24
CA PRO A 182 30.42 5.88 6.12
C PRO A 182 30.91 4.46 6.46
N GLY A 183 31.07 3.61 5.45
CA GLY A 183 31.48 2.21 5.62
C GLY A 183 30.40 1.19 5.27
N THR A 184 30.54 -0.05 5.73
CA THR A 184 29.56 -1.12 5.51
C THR A 184 28.24 -0.77 6.19
N PRO A 185 27.08 -0.99 5.54
CA PRO A 185 25.81 -0.70 6.17
C PRO A 185 25.62 -1.68 7.35
N PRO A 186 25.38 -1.20 8.59
CA PRO A 186 25.24 -2.09 9.75
C PRO A 186 24.12 -3.13 9.61
N VAL A 187 23.11 -2.87 8.78
CA VAL A 187 22.07 -3.84 8.43
C VAL A 187 22.60 -5.06 7.65
N ALA A 188 23.79 -4.97 7.06
CA ALA A 188 24.44 -6.11 6.40
C ALA A 188 25.00 -7.13 7.41
N ASP A 189 25.17 -6.75 8.67
CA ASP A 189 25.52 -7.65 9.78
C ASP A 189 24.27 -8.34 10.37
N ALA A 190 23.17 -8.38 9.61
CA ALA A 190 21.96 -9.05 10.01
C ALA A 190 22.23 -10.54 10.34
N THR A 191 21.63 -11.01 11.43
CA THR A 191 21.77 -12.40 11.86
C THR A 191 21.23 -13.37 10.79
N ARG A 192 21.75 -14.61 10.78
CA ARG A 192 21.26 -15.68 9.91
C ARG A 192 19.74 -15.82 9.97
N GLN A 193 19.17 -15.76 11.18
CA GLN A 193 17.72 -15.85 11.40
C GLN A 193 16.97 -14.73 10.68
N THR A 194 17.42 -13.47 10.81
CA THR A 194 16.80 -12.32 10.14
C THR A 194 16.80 -12.47 8.62
N LEU A 195 17.90 -12.99 8.05
CA LEU A 195 18.01 -13.22 6.61
C LEU A 195 17.09 -14.33 6.11
N VAL A 196 16.94 -15.41 6.88
CA VAL A 196 16.04 -16.53 6.57
C VAL A 196 14.57 -16.10 6.68
N ASP A 197 14.21 -15.36 7.73
CA ASP A 197 12.86 -14.82 7.91
C ASP A 197 12.48 -13.88 6.76
N GLY A 198 13.40 -13.00 6.36
CA GLY A 198 13.21 -12.13 5.20
C GLY A 198 13.05 -12.91 3.89
N TRP A 199 13.77 -14.02 3.72
CA TRP A 199 13.62 -14.90 2.55
C TRP A 199 12.26 -15.60 2.56
N ARG A 200 11.83 -16.15 3.70
CA ARG A 200 10.51 -16.78 3.85
C ARG A 200 9.38 -15.81 3.49
N ASP A 201 9.44 -14.59 4.03
CA ASP A 201 8.47 -13.54 3.73
C ASP A 201 8.46 -13.18 2.25
N ARG A 202 9.63 -13.13 1.61
CA ARG A 202 9.74 -12.89 0.16
C ARG A 202 9.14 -14.03 -0.64
N VAL A 203 9.45 -15.28 -0.32
CA VAL A 203 8.92 -16.46 -1.02
C VAL A 203 7.40 -16.46 -0.92
N LEU A 204 6.83 -16.26 0.26
CA LEU A 204 5.37 -16.18 0.43
C LEU A 204 4.75 -15.06 -0.42
N ARG A 205 5.39 -13.89 -0.52
CA ARG A 205 4.92 -12.81 -1.39
C ARG A 205 5.02 -13.15 -2.87
N VAL A 206 6.16 -13.71 -3.32
CA VAL A 206 6.38 -14.08 -4.71
C VAL A 206 5.40 -15.18 -5.12
N SER A 207 5.26 -16.23 -4.30
CA SER A 207 4.26 -17.27 -4.51
C SER A 207 2.85 -16.69 -4.49
N GLY A 208 2.52 -15.80 -3.55
CA GLY A 208 1.23 -15.11 -3.51
C GLY A 208 0.91 -14.34 -4.79
N VAL A 209 1.87 -13.60 -5.35
CA VAL A 209 1.68 -12.91 -6.63
C VAL A 209 1.58 -13.89 -7.80
N GLN A 210 2.46 -14.87 -7.87
CA GLN A 210 2.51 -15.84 -8.97
C GLN A 210 1.24 -16.71 -9.04
N PHE A 211 0.67 -17.04 -7.89
CA PHE A 211 -0.60 -17.76 -7.75
C PHE A 211 -1.80 -16.82 -7.56
N LEU A 212 -1.63 -15.51 -7.79
CA LEU A 212 -2.66 -14.47 -7.58
C LEU A 212 -3.44 -14.60 -6.25
N ASP A 213 -2.84 -15.25 -5.25
CA ASP A 213 -3.42 -15.44 -3.95
C ASP A 213 -3.05 -14.24 -3.06
N LEU A 214 -3.73 -13.12 -3.28
CA LEU A 214 -3.69 -11.92 -2.43
C LEU A 214 -3.76 -12.21 -0.93
N ALA A 215 -4.44 -13.27 -0.49
CA ALA A 215 -4.51 -13.60 0.93
C ALA A 215 -3.15 -14.12 1.47
N LEU A 216 -2.21 -14.58 0.62
CA LEU A 216 -0.82 -14.91 1.01
C LEU A 216 0.03 -13.65 1.19
N LEU A 217 -0.43 -12.50 0.67
CA LEU A 217 0.23 -11.21 0.85
C LEU A 217 -0.15 -10.55 2.18
N LEU A 218 -1.12 -11.12 2.90
CA LEU A 218 -1.58 -10.57 4.16
C LEU A 218 -0.52 -10.73 5.24
N PRO A 219 -0.32 -9.69 6.08
CA PRO A 219 0.70 -9.75 7.10
C PRO A 219 0.32 -10.71 8.22
N ALA A 220 1.29 -11.49 8.69
CA ALA A 220 1.12 -12.36 9.86
C ALA A 220 0.81 -11.55 11.13
N ALA A 221 -0.01 -12.07 12.04
CA ALA A 221 -0.23 -11.41 13.33
C ALA A 221 1.02 -11.49 14.23
N ARG A 222 1.27 -10.45 15.03
CA ARG A 222 2.21 -10.52 16.16
C ARG A 222 1.51 -11.10 17.38
N PRO A 223 2.25 -11.73 18.32
CA PRO A 223 1.71 -12.14 19.60
C PRO A 223 1.01 -10.96 20.29
N VAL A 224 -0.23 -11.17 20.71
CA VAL A 224 -0.99 -10.25 21.56
C VAL A 224 -1.02 -10.86 22.96
N ARG A 225 -1.15 -10.03 24.01
CA ARG A 225 -1.24 -10.51 25.40
C ARG A 225 -2.27 -11.65 25.49
N PRO A 226 -1.93 -12.78 26.15
CA PRO A 226 -2.79 -13.94 26.22
C PRO A 226 -4.10 -13.53 26.91
N ARG A 227 -5.18 -13.56 26.15
CA ARG A 227 -6.53 -13.36 26.65
C ARG A 227 -7.40 -14.50 26.12
N PRO A 228 -8.28 -15.07 26.95
CA PRO A 228 -9.10 -16.18 26.54
C PRO A 228 -9.97 -15.78 25.33
N LEU A 229 -9.96 -16.64 24.31
CA LEU A 229 -10.73 -16.48 23.07
C LEU A 229 -12.19 -16.91 23.31
N THR A 230 -12.92 -16.14 24.13
CA THR A 230 -14.27 -16.52 24.55
C THR A 230 -15.38 -16.14 23.56
N SER A 231 -15.08 -15.36 22.52
CA SER A 231 -16.07 -14.97 21.51
C SER A 231 -15.43 -14.61 20.17
N GLY A 232 -16.19 -14.77 19.07
CA GLY A 232 -15.77 -14.36 17.72
C GLY A 232 -15.44 -12.86 17.61
N LEU A 233 -16.10 -12.01 18.41
CA LEU A 233 -15.80 -10.57 18.47
C LEU A 233 -14.43 -10.30 19.11
N ARG A 234 -14.09 -10.99 20.20
CA ARG A 234 -12.77 -10.89 20.83
C ARG A 234 -11.68 -11.40 19.90
N LEU A 235 -11.94 -12.50 19.18
CA LEU A 235 -11.03 -13.03 18.17
C LEU A 235 -10.76 -12.01 17.06
N ALA A 236 -11.81 -11.36 16.54
CA ALA A 236 -11.69 -10.31 15.52
C ALA A 236 -10.83 -9.14 16.01
N TRP A 237 -11.08 -8.64 17.24
CA TRP A 237 -10.25 -7.59 17.84
C TRP A 237 -8.79 -8.01 18.06
N GLN A 238 -8.54 -9.24 18.53
CA GLN A 238 -7.17 -9.75 18.65
C GLN A 238 -6.47 -9.84 17.29
N GLY A 239 -7.21 -10.20 16.24
CA GLY A 239 -6.72 -10.19 14.86
C GLY A 239 -6.26 -8.80 14.39
N VAL A 240 -7.03 -7.75 14.71
CA VAL A 240 -6.67 -6.36 14.44
C VAL A 240 -5.47 -5.92 15.30
N LEU A 241 -5.50 -6.18 16.61
CA LEU A 241 -4.44 -5.80 17.55
C LEU A 241 -3.09 -6.46 17.22
N GLY A 242 -3.09 -7.73 16.81
CA GLY A 242 -1.88 -8.42 16.34
C GLY A 242 -1.27 -7.79 15.09
N ARG A 243 -2.03 -6.94 14.38
CA ARG A 243 -1.62 -6.24 13.16
C ARG A 243 -1.61 -4.72 13.33
N ALA A 244 -1.75 -4.21 14.55
CA ALA A 244 -1.75 -2.78 14.86
C ALA A 244 -0.48 -2.05 14.40
N ARG A 245 0.63 -2.76 14.19
CA ARG A 245 1.85 -2.22 13.57
C ARG A 245 1.65 -1.67 12.14
N HIS A 246 0.53 -1.99 11.49
CA HIS A 246 0.13 -1.45 10.19
C HIS A 246 -0.72 -0.16 10.32
N ALA A 247 -1.07 0.28 11.54
CA ALA A 247 -1.79 1.51 11.77
C ALA A 247 -1.10 2.76 11.17
N PRO A 248 0.25 2.91 11.20
CA PRO A 248 0.89 4.00 10.49
C PRO A 248 0.69 3.97 8.97
N THR A 249 0.61 2.76 8.38
CA THR A 249 0.32 2.63 6.95
C THR A 249 -1.09 3.11 6.65
N ALA A 250 -2.06 2.71 7.47
CA ALA A 250 -3.43 3.18 7.37
C ALA A 250 -3.50 4.71 7.54
N ALA A 251 -2.84 5.28 8.54
CA ALA A 251 -2.78 6.72 8.75
C ALA A 251 -2.16 7.45 7.54
N LEU A 252 -1.04 6.97 6.98
CA LEU A 252 -0.44 7.56 5.78
C LEU A 252 -1.38 7.50 4.56
N LEU A 253 -2.11 6.40 4.37
CA LEU A 253 -3.12 6.30 3.31
C LEU A 253 -4.27 7.29 3.53
N GLY A 254 -4.65 7.54 4.79
CA GLY A 254 -5.63 8.56 5.15
C GLY A 254 -5.15 9.98 4.84
N LEU A 255 -3.92 10.32 5.21
CA LEU A 255 -3.30 11.61 4.85
C LEU A 255 -3.17 11.76 3.33
N THR A 256 -2.91 10.67 2.62
CA THR A 256 -2.89 10.63 1.15
C THR A 256 -4.27 10.89 0.56
N ALA A 257 -5.33 10.30 1.12
CA ALA A 257 -6.71 10.57 0.68
C ALA A 257 -7.07 12.05 0.83
N ALA A 258 -6.74 12.65 1.98
CA ALA A 258 -6.94 14.07 2.23
C ALA A 258 -6.12 14.97 1.28
N ALA A 259 -4.86 14.58 0.99
CA ALA A 259 -4.04 15.28 0.01
C ALA A 259 -4.63 15.20 -1.40
N VAL A 260 -5.05 14.01 -1.84
CA VAL A 260 -5.64 13.80 -3.17
C VAL A 260 -6.91 14.63 -3.35
N HIS A 261 -7.82 14.62 -2.36
CA HIS A 261 -9.05 15.44 -2.40
C HIS A 261 -8.73 16.93 -2.64
N ARG A 262 -7.77 17.48 -1.90
CA ARG A 262 -7.39 18.90 -2.01
C ARG A 262 -6.72 19.24 -3.35
N MET A 263 -6.10 18.27 -3.99
CA MET A 263 -5.30 18.49 -5.20
C MET A 263 -6.06 18.22 -6.50
N LEU A 264 -6.92 17.20 -6.47
CA LEU A 264 -7.66 16.68 -7.62
C LEU A 264 -9.16 16.70 -7.29
N PRO A 265 -9.76 17.89 -7.05
CA PRO A 265 -11.17 18.02 -6.66
C PRO A 265 -12.18 17.41 -7.64
N ALA A 266 -11.82 17.17 -8.91
CA ALA A 266 -12.74 16.47 -9.82
C ALA A 266 -12.71 14.94 -9.65
N LEU A 267 -11.75 14.38 -8.89
CA LEU A 267 -11.82 12.98 -8.50
C LEU A 267 -12.94 12.80 -7.46
N PRO A 268 -13.88 11.87 -7.68
CA PRO A 268 -14.93 11.63 -6.71
C PRO A 268 -14.35 11.13 -5.37
N ASP A 269 -14.66 11.83 -4.28
CA ASP A 269 -14.16 11.49 -2.94
C ASP A 269 -14.50 10.06 -2.53
N VAL A 270 -15.69 9.60 -2.90
CA VAL A 270 -16.17 8.23 -2.67
C VAL A 270 -15.17 7.20 -3.25
N VAL A 271 -14.61 7.48 -4.44
CA VAL A 271 -13.61 6.60 -5.08
C VAL A 271 -12.31 6.61 -4.30
N VAL A 272 -11.79 7.81 -3.98
CA VAL A 272 -10.50 7.96 -3.27
C VAL A 272 -10.55 7.32 -1.88
N PHE A 273 -11.60 7.62 -1.11
CA PHE A 273 -11.82 7.05 0.22
C PHE A 273 -12.01 5.54 0.17
N THR A 274 -12.76 5.02 -0.81
CA THR A 274 -12.97 3.57 -0.88
C THR A 274 -11.70 2.84 -1.29
N VAL A 275 -10.93 3.34 -2.26
CA VAL A 275 -9.68 2.66 -2.68
C VAL A 275 -8.65 2.70 -1.57
N LEU A 276 -8.36 3.88 -0.99
CA LEU A 276 -7.33 4.02 0.04
C LEU A 276 -7.77 3.42 1.37
N GLY A 277 -9.06 3.53 1.72
CA GLY A 277 -9.64 2.91 2.89
C GLY A 277 -9.62 1.39 2.81
N TYR A 278 -9.85 0.81 1.63
CA TYR A 278 -9.78 -0.63 1.42
C TYR A 278 -8.34 -1.12 1.63
N LEU A 279 -7.37 -0.44 1.03
CA LEU A 279 -5.94 -0.76 1.19
C LEU A 279 -5.48 -0.60 2.65
N ALA A 280 -6.03 0.37 3.39
CA ALA A 280 -5.75 0.56 4.81
C ALA A 280 -6.35 -0.55 5.69
N LEU A 281 -7.55 -1.04 5.34
CA LEU A 281 -8.33 -1.97 6.16
C LEU A 281 -7.95 -3.45 5.94
N VAL A 282 -7.63 -3.83 4.69
CA VAL A 282 -7.31 -5.23 4.32
C VAL A 282 -6.24 -5.87 5.22
N PRO A 283 -5.09 -5.22 5.51
CA PRO A 283 -4.10 -5.77 6.43
C PRO A 283 -4.67 -6.05 7.83
N LEU A 284 -5.59 -5.21 8.32
CA LEU A 284 -6.17 -5.33 9.66
C LEU A 284 -7.27 -6.42 9.72
N GLY A 285 -7.99 -6.64 8.62
CA GLY A 285 -8.99 -7.70 8.47
C GLY A 285 -8.43 -9.11 8.27
N ALA A 286 -7.11 -9.25 8.09
CA ALA A 286 -6.43 -10.49 7.72
C ALA A 286 -6.65 -11.69 8.67
N GLY A 287 -7.02 -11.44 9.92
CA GLY A 287 -7.34 -12.51 10.89
C GLY A 287 -8.47 -13.42 10.40
N LEU A 288 -9.47 -12.86 9.71
CA LEU A 288 -10.55 -13.66 9.13
C LEU A 288 -10.04 -14.57 8.01
N GLY A 289 -9.11 -14.08 7.18
CA GLY A 289 -8.53 -14.86 6.08
C GLY A 289 -7.72 -16.07 6.54
N GLU A 290 -7.00 -15.93 7.65
CA GLU A 290 -6.27 -17.05 8.27
C GLU A 290 -7.21 -18.15 8.81
N LEU A 291 -8.36 -17.76 9.35
CA LEU A 291 -9.41 -18.69 9.78
C LEU A 291 -10.10 -19.31 8.56
N TRP A 292 -10.42 -18.53 7.53
CA TRP A 292 -11.19 -19.00 6.39
C TRP A 292 -10.44 -20.02 5.51
N ARG A 293 -9.12 -19.99 5.54
CA ARG A 293 -8.28 -20.99 4.87
C ARG A 293 -8.20 -22.33 5.57
N SER A 294 -8.46 -22.39 6.88
CA SER A 294 -8.39 -23.63 7.65
C SER A 294 -9.74 -23.95 8.28
N PRO A 295 -10.54 -24.85 7.66
CA PRO A 295 -11.80 -25.30 8.24
C PRO A 295 -11.63 -25.85 9.65
N GLY A 296 -10.50 -26.51 9.94
CA GLY A 296 -10.13 -26.95 11.27
C GLY A 296 -10.15 -25.79 12.27
N ARG A 297 -9.38 -24.72 12.01
CA ARG A 297 -9.30 -23.55 12.90
C ARG A 297 -10.66 -22.89 13.14
N ARG A 298 -11.54 -22.84 12.14
CA ARG A 298 -12.90 -22.29 12.32
C ARG A 298 -13.74 -23.13 13.28
N ARG A 299 -13.70 -24.46 13.17
CA ARG A 299 -14.43 -25.36 14.06
C ARG A 299 -14.03 -25.19 15.52
N TRP A 300 -12.76 -24.87 15.79
CA TRP A 300 -12.26 -24.62 17.14
C TRP A 300 -12.78 -23.31 17.79
N VAL A 301 -13.33 -22.36 17.01
CA VAL A 301 -13.85 -21.08 17.55
C VAL A 301 -15.25 -21.25 18.16
N GLY A 302 -15.98 -22.34 17.84
CA GLY A 302 -17.32 -22.59 18.38
C GLY A 302 -18.40 -21.61 17.92
N SER A 303 -18.18 -20.86 16.82
CA SER A 303 -19.14 -19.92 16.24
C SER A 303 -19.58 -20.39 14.85
N THR A 304 -20.81 -20.07 14.45
CA THR A 304 -21.26 -20.29 13.06
C THR A 304 -20.50 -19.38 12.10
N ASP A 305 -20.36 -19.81 10.84
CA ASP A 305 -19.67 -19.05 9.79
C ASP A 305 -20.29 -17.64 9.61
N THR A 306 -21.61 -17.53 9.63
CA THR A 306 -22.34 -16.25 9.55
C THR A 306 -22.06 -15.36 10.77
N ALA A 307 -22.07 -15.93 11.98
CA ALA A 307 -21.74 -15.16 13.18
C ALA A 307 -20.29 -14.66 13.13
N LEU A 308 -19.34 -15.48 12.67
CA LEU A 308 -17.94 -15.09 12.55
C LEU A 308 -17.75 -13.94 11.53
N ARG A 309 -18.47 -13.98 10.41
CA ARG A 309 -18.49 -12.90 9.42
C ARG A 309 -19.06 -11.60 10.00
N TRP A 310 -20.18 -11.68 10.73
CA TRP A 310 -20.75 -10.53 11.42
C TRP A 310 -19.80 -9.91 12.45
N HIS A 311 -19.18 -10.72 13.30
CA HIS A 311 -18.22 -10.23 14.30
C HIS A 311 -17.05 -9.49 13.64
N HIS A 312 -16.49 -10.04 12.56
CA HIS A 312 -15.40 -9.39 11.85
C HIS A 312 -15.89 -8.14 11.11
N PHE A 313 -17.06 -8.18 10.48
CA PHE A 313 -17.68 -7.03 9.84
C PHE A 313 -17.82 -5.86 10.82
N LEU A 314 -18.37 -6.11 12.02
CA LEU A 314 -18.54 -5.10 13.05
C LEU A 314 -17.19 -4.49 13.46
N VAL A 315 -16.19 -5.33 13.77
CA VAL A 315 -14.85 -4.85 14.15
C VAL A 315 -14.19 -4.07 13.02
N THR A 316 -14.25 -4.56 11.78
CA THR A 316 -13.68 -3.84 10.64
C THR A 316 -14.42 -2.53 10.36
N THR A 317 -15.73 -2.48 10.62
CA THR A 317 -16.54 -1.25 10.51
C THR A 317 -16.10 -0.23 11.56
N THR A 318 -15.88 -0.65 12.81
CA THR A 318 -15.35 0.23 13.85
C THR A 318 -13.96 0.76 13.48
N VAL A 319 -13.07 -0.09 12.97
CA VAL A 319 -11.74 0.32 12.52
C VAL A 319 -11.81 1.26 11.32
N ALA A 320 -12.68 0.97 10.34
CA ALA A 320 -12.89 1.80 9.17
C ALA A 320 -13.50 3.16 9.54
N ALA A 321 -14.38 3.23 10.54
CA ALA A 321 -14.92 4.48 11.07
C ALA A 321 -13.83 5.28 11.81
N ALA A 322 -13.03 4.62 12.65
CA ALA A 322 -11.91 5.24 13.36
C ALA A 322 -10.84 5.80 12.41
N TRP A 323 -10.67 5.18 11.23
CA TRP A 323 -9.82 5.69 10.16
C TRP A 323 -10.53 6.79 9.34
N GLY A 324 -11.78 6.57 8.94
CA GLY A 324 -12.50 7.42 8.00
C GLY A 324 -12.92 8.76 8.59
N LEU A 325 -13.28 8.82 9.88
CA LEU A 325 -13.73 10.05 10.53
C LEU A 325 -12.63 11.13 10.56
N PRO A 326 -11.38 10.87 11.02
CA PRO A 326 -10.29 11.84 10.91
C PRO A 326 -9.99 12.24 9.46
N VAL A 327 -10.03 11.30 8.51
CA VAL A 327 -9.73 11.58 7.10
C VAL A 327 -10.80 12.50 6.50
N TRP A 328 -12.08 12.25 6.80
CA TRP A 328 -13.20 13.10 6.40
C TRP A 328 -13.09 14.51 6.99
N LEU A 329 -12.76 14.63 8.29
CA LEU A 329 -12.53 15.94 8.93
C LEU A 329 -11.36 16.70 8.29
N LEU A 330 -10.28 16.00 7.93
CA LEU A 330 -9.11 16.61 7.30
C LEU A 330 -9.34 16.99 5.84
N SER A 331 -10.15 16.22 5.10
CA SER A 331 -10.44 16.50 3.71
C SER A 331 -11.49 17.61 3.56
N GLY A 332 -12.49 17.67 4.44
CA GLY A 332 -13.65 18.56 4.27
C GLY A 332 -14.66 18.02 3.24
N SER A 333 -14.57 16.73 2.91
CA SER A 333 -15.43 16.07 1.92
C SER A 333 -16.90 16.04 2.34
N ALA A 334 -17.80 15.79 1.38
CA ALA A 334 -19.22 15.65 1.68
C ALA A 334 -19.50 14.49 2.67
N PRO A 335 -20.47 14.62 3.60
CA PRO A 335 -20.79 13.57 4.57
C PRO A 335 -21.16 12.21 3.96
N ALA A 336 -21.69 12.21 2.72
CA ALA A 336 -22.03 11.00 1.98
C ALA A 336 -20.85 10.03 1.82
N VAL A 337 -19.60 10.52 1.86
CA VAL A 337 -18.39 9.69 1.82
C VAL A 337 -18.33 8.71 3.00
N LEU A 338 -18.95 9.02 4.14
CA LEU A 338 -18.99 8.11 5.30
C LEU A 338 -19.82 6.84 5.02
N LEU A 339 -20.69 6.83 4.00
CA LEU A 339 -21.37 5.61 3.53
C LEU A 339 -20.39 4.58 2.96
N THR A 340 -19.15 4.97 2.63
CA THR A 340 -18.11 4.04 2.21
C THR A 340 -17.60 3.15 3.35
N VAL A 341 -17.75 3.56 4.62
CA VAL A 341 -17.27 2.79 5.79
C VAL A 341 -17.85 1.37 5.86
N PRO A 342 -19.19 1.16 5.79
CA PRO A 342 -19.76 -0.18 5.73
C PRO A 342 -19.41 -0.92 4.42
N VAL A 343 -19.29 -0.21 3.29
CA VAL A 343 -18.89 -0.81 1.99
C VAL A 343 -17.48 -1.39 2.07
N LEU A 344 -16.53 -0.60 2.58
CA LEU A 344 -15.14 -0.99 2.81
C LEU A 344 -15.04 -2.26 3.65
N SER A 345 -15.81 -2.29 4.74
CA SER A 345 -15.84 -3.39 5.70
C SER A 345 -16.43 -4.65 5.08
N ALA A 346 -17.52 -4.51 4.33
CA ALA A 346 -18.13 -5.61 3.56
C ALA A 346 -17.16 -6.15 2.49
N CYS A 347 -16.47 -5.27 1.75
CA CYS A 347 -15.47 -5.66 0.76
C CYS A 347 -14.30 -6.39 1.40
N ALA A 348 -13.80 -5.90 2.55
CA ALA A 348 -12.74 -6.56 3.30
C ALA A 348 -13.18 -7.95 3.77
N VAL A 349 -14.36 -8.08 4.38
CA VAL A 349 -14.90 -9.40 4.81
C VAL A 349 -15.03 -10.35 3.62
N ARG A 350 -15.60 -9.90 2.50
CA ARG A 350 -15.75 -10.71 1.27
C ARG A 350 -14.40 -11.10 0.66
N THR A 351 -13.40 -10.23 0.75
CA THR A 351 -12.01 -10.54 0.35
C THR A 351 -11.43 -11.64 1.24
N MET A 352 -11.62 -11.55 2.56
CA MET A 352 -11.05 -12.49 3.52
C MET A 352 -11.76 -13.85 3.53
N THR A 353 -13.05 -13.89 3.20
CA THR A 353 -13.85 -15.12 3.15
C THR A 353 -13.87 -15.77 1.77
N ARG A 354 -13.04 -15.29 0.84
CA ARG A 354 -12.91 -15.92 -0.46
C ARG A 354 -12.36 -17.35 -0.31
N LYS A 355 -12.82 -18.23 -1.19
CA LYS A 355 -12.23 -19.57 -1.31
C LYS A 355 -10.79 -19.43 -1.88
N PRO A 356 -9.87 -20.34 -1.54
CA PRO A 356 -8.56 -20.39 -2.20
C PRO A 356 -8.73 -20.43 -3.71
N PRO A 357 -7.86 -19.76 -4.49
CA PRO A 357 -7.95 -19.80 -5.94
C PRO A 357 -7.78 -21.25 -6.41
N THR A 358 -8.60 -21.63 -7.38
CA THR A 358 -8.58 -22.96 -7.97
C THR A 358 -8.15 -22.84 -9.43
N TYR A 359 -7.19 -23.68 -9.82
CA TYR A 359 -6.59 -23.70 -11.16
C TYR A 359 -7.24 -24.72 -12.09
N ASP A 360 -8.32 -25.37 -11.61
CA ASP A 360 -9.18 -26.18 -12.45
C ASP A 360 -9.90 -25.26 -13.43
N ASN A 361 -9.81 -25.55 -14.73
CA ASN A 361 -10.54 -24.87 -15.80
C ASN A 361 -10.51 -23.32 -15.70
N LEU A 362 -9.45 -22.72 -16.25
CA LEU A 362 -9.21 -21.27 -16.22
C LEU A 362 -10.18 -20.46 -17.10
N VAL A 363 -10.97 -21.13 -17.95
CA VAL A 363 -11.85 -20.54 -18.97
C VAL A 363 -11.13 -19.39 -19.69
N PRO A 364 -10.10 -19.70 -20.49
CA PRO A 364 -9.40 -18.68 -21.26
C PRO A 364 -10.38 -18.03 -22.23
N VAL A 365 -10.44 -16.70 -22.22
CA VAL A 365 -11.15 -15.92 -23.23
C VAL A 365 -10.10 -15.23 -24.09
N ASP A 366 -10.19 -15.47 -25.40
CA ASP A 366 -9.29 -14.84 -26.36
C ASP A 366 -9.57 -13.33 -26.41
N THR A 367 -8.52 -12.55 -26.19
CA THR A 367 -8.53 -11.09 -26.38
C THR A 367 -7.52 -10.72 -27.45
N PRO A 368 -7.58 -9.51 -28.03
CA PRO A 368 -6.55 -9.03 -28.95
C PRO A 368 -5.11 -9.03 -28.37
N PHE A 369 -4.98 -9.20 -27.05
CA PHE A 369 -3.71 -9.24 -26.32
C PHE A 369 -3.35 -10.66 -25.82
N GLY A 370 -4.09 -11.69 -26.25
CA GLY A 370 -3.90 -13.10 -25.86
C GLY A 370 -5.03 -13.66 -25.00
N ALA A 371 -4.89 -14.94 -24.62
CA ALA A 371 -5.86 -15.65 -23.80
C ALA A 371 -5.82 -15.15 -22.35
N VAL A 372 -6.96 -14.64 -21.86
CA VAL A 372 -7.10 -14.11 -20.49
C VAL A 372 -7.80 -15.13 -19.61
N PRO A 373 -7.23 -15.55 -18.47
CA PRO A 373 -7.84 -16.54 -17.57
C PRO A 373 -8.94 -15.89 -16.73
N THR A 374 -10.13 -15.72 -17.33
CA THR A 374 -11.23 -14.93 -16.77
C THR A 374 -11.69 -15.44 -15.41
N ARG A 375 -11.78 -16.76 -15.21
CA ARG A 375 -12.17 -17.35 -13.92
C ARG A 375 -11.19 -16.99 -12.82
N LEU A 376 -9.89 -17.00 -13.13
CA LEU A 376 -8.85 -16.64 -12.17
C LEU A 376 -8.95 -15.15 -11.81
N ILE A 377 -9.16 -14.27 -12.79
CA ILE A 377 -9.39 -12.85 -12.53
C ILE A 377 -10.60 -12.66 -11.61
N LEU A 378 -11.75 -13.27 -11.90
CA LEU A 378 -12.95 -13.17 -11.06
C LEU A 378 -12.74 -13.69 -9.64
N GLN A 379 -11.97 -14.78 -9.48
CA GLN A 379 -11.61 -15.29 -8.15
C GLN A 379 -10.74 -14.29 -7.38
N THR A 380 -9.83 -13.61 -8.08
CA THR A 380 -8.88 -12.66 -7.46
C THR A 380 -9.51 -11.31 -7.12
N THR A 381 -10.48 -10.86 -7.92
CA THR A 381 -11.22 -9.61 -7.73
C THR A 381 -12.41 -9.75 -6.78
N ARG A 382 -12.70 -10.95 -6.26
CA ARG A 382 -13.76 -11.15 -5.26
C ARG A 382 -13.49 -10.33 -3.99
N GLY A 383 -14.42 -9.45 -3.66
CA GLY A 383 -14.29 -8.41 -2.63
C GLY A 383 -14.24 -7.03 -3.28
N PRO A 384 -13.11 -6.67 -3.94
CA PRO A 384 -13.00 -5.44 -4.74
C PRO A 384 -14.10 -5.26 -5.79
N ASP A 385 -14.56 -6.34 -6.42
CA ASP A 385 -15.66 -6.37 -7.39
C ASP A 385 -16.91 -5.63 -6.88
N ALA A 386 -17.37 -6.01 -5.68
CA ALA A 386 -18.51 -5.41 -5.03
C ALA A 386 -18.23 -3.96 -4.63
N GLY A 387 -16.99 -3.64 -4.24
CA GLY A 387 -16.57 -2.29 -3.89
C GLY A 387 -16.63 -1.33 -5.07
N VAL A 388 -16.14 -1.76 -6.25
CA VAL A 388 -16.20 -0.96 -7.48
C VAL A 388 -17.66 -0.66 -7.86
N LEU A 389 -18.52 -1.69 -7.88
CA LEU A 389 -19.94 -1.50 -8.18
C LEU A 389 -20.62 -0.59 -7.15
N ALA A 390 -20.35 -0.80 -5.86
CA ALA A 390 -20.91 0.03 -4.80
C ALA A 390 -20.49 1.49 -4.93
N VAL A 391 -19.21 1.77 -5.21
CA VAL A 391 -18.70 3.13 -5.40
C VAL A 391 -19.36 3.84 -6.58
N LEU A 392 -19.50 3.14 -7.70
CA LEU A 392 -20.16 3.70 -8.89
C LEU A 392 -21.62 4.05 -8.62
N LEU A 393 -22.35 3.14 -7.97
CA LEU A 393 -23.78 3.34 -7.67
C LEU A 393 -24.00 4.38 -6.56
N VAL A 394 -23.21 4.34 -5.47
CA VAL A 394 -23.30 5.32 -4.36
C VAL A 394 -23.02 6.73 -4.86
N SER A 395 -22.12 6.89 -5.83
CA SER A 395 -21.80 8.20 -6.42
C SER A 395 -22.90 8.72 -7.36
N ALA A 396 -23.76 7.85 -7.88
CA ALA A 396 -24.78 8.19 -8.88
C ALA A 396 -26.20 8.31 -8.30
N LEU A 397 -26.43 7.85 -7.07
CA LEU A 397 -27.76 7.75 -6.46
C LEU A 397 -27.97 8.81 -5.37
N PRO A 398 -29.22 9.22 -5.11
CA PRO A 398 -29.56 9.97 -3.90
C PRO A 398 -29.26 9.15 -2.63
N VAL A 399 -29.17 9.83 -1.48
CA VAL A 399 -28.73 9.24 -0.21
C VAL A 399 -29.49 7.95 0.17
N TRP A 400 -30.81 7.90 -0.04
CA TRP A 400 -31.61 6.70 0.25
C TRP A 400 -31.24 5.53 -0.69
N GLY A 401 -30.99 5.80 -1.98
CA GLY A 401 -30.56 4.80 -2.95
C GLY A 401 -29.15 4.29 -2.64
N ALA A 402 -28.25 5.20 -2.25
CA ALA A 402 -26.92 4.85 -1.76
C ALA A 402 -26.99 3.95 -0.51
N ALA A 403 -27.89 4.26 0.44
CA ALA A 403 -28.09 3.43 1.63
C ALA A 403 -28.58 2.00 1.29
N LEU A 404 -29.48 1.86 0.32
CA LEU A 404 -29.93 0.53 -0.16
C LEU A 404 -28.78 -0.27 -0.78
N VAL A 405 -27.93 0.37 -1.59
CA VAL A 405 -26.73 -0.27 -2.16
C VAL A 405 -25.79 -0.74 -1.04
N VAL A 406 -25.55 0.10 -0.02
CA VAL A 406 -24.74 -0.27 1.15
C VAL A 406 -25.32 -1.52 1.83
N VAL A 407 -26.63 -1.54 2.12
CA VAL A 407 -27.30 -2.68 2.75
C VAL A 407 -27.15 -3.93 1.90
N ALA A 408 -27.37 -3.84 0.59
CA ALA A 408 -27.22 -4.97 -0.32
C ALA A 408 -25.80 -5.55 -0.32
N VAL A 409 -24.77 -4.69 -0.31
CA VAL A 409 -23.36 -5.10 -0.27
C VAL A 409 -23.00 -5.76 1.06
N VAL A 410 -23.50 -5.24 2.18
CA VAL A 410 -23.31 -5.85 3.50
C VAL A 410 -23.98 -7.22 3.57
N VAL A 411 -25.22 -7.34 3.11
CA VAL A 411 -25.94 -8.62 3.06
C VAL A 411 -25.17 -9.61 2.19
N LEU A 412 -24.70 -9.18 1.02
CA LEU A 412 -23.88 -10.01 0.13
C LEU A 412 -22.60 -10.49 0.83
N ALA A 413 -21.90 -9.61 1.54
CA ALA A 413 -20.62 -9.95 2.18
C ALA A 413 -20.77 -10.90 3.38
N VAL A 414 -21.87 -10.77 4.13
CA VAL A 414 -22.06 -11.57 5.35
C VAL A 414 -22.76 -12.89 5.06
N PHE A 415 -23.79 -12.90 4.23
CA PHE A 415 -24.61 -14.09 4.01
C PHE A 415 -24.19 -14.95 2.80
N ARG A 416 -23.34 -14.44 1.89
CA ARG A 416 -22.84 -15.20 0.73
C ARG A 416 -21.31 -15.28 0.70
#